data_AF-A0A1D2UXP2-F1
#
_entry.id   AF-A0A1D2UXP2-F1
#
_cell.length_a   1.000
_cell.length_b   1.000
_cell.length_c   1.000
_cell.angle_alpha   90.00
_cell.angle_beta   90.00
_cell.angle_gamma   90.00
#
_symmetry.space_group_name_H-M   'P 1'
#
loop_
_entity.id
_entity.type
_entity.pdbx_description
1 polymer ?
#
loop_
_entity_poly.entity_id
_entity_poly.type
_entity_poly.pdbx_seq_one_letter_code
_entity_poly.pdbx_strand_id
1 'polypeptide(L)'
;MEFVERTVHIGKISFPYISGFFSFREGEGTIRAYQKLNHKPDLLMINACGITHPANAGFTSHIGVVLDKPTIGITKRIFCGRAKMPQKEKEAQPLYHEGTQKGWLLKVLPETKPIVITVGHLTSTRSCLDITKKCLRGNKMPEPLRIAHRCAGEEKKKRGKRGGT
;
A
#
# COMPACT_ATOMS: atom_id res chain seq x y z
N MET A 1 -1.52 -15.14 11.66
CA MET A 1 -2.38 -14.21 10.89
C MET A 1 -3.42 -15.09 10.24
N GLU A 2 -4.68 -14.82 10.54
CA GLU A 2 -5.83 -15.52 9.99
C GLU A 2 -6.54 -14.59 9.02
N PHE A 3 -7.11 -15.15 7.96
CA PHE A 3 -7.89 -14.38 6.99
C PHE A 3 -9.36 -14.36 7.44
N VAL A 4 -9.87 -13.16 7.73
CA VAL A 4 -11.23 -12.99 8.28
C VAL A 4 -12.24 -12.69 7.19
N GLU A 5 -11.95 -11.72 6.32
CA GLU A 5 -12.93 -11.17 5.37
C GLU A 5 -12.27 -10.65 4.09
N ARG A 6 -13.01 -10.69 2.97
CA ARG A 6 -12.71 -9.91 1.77
C ARG A 6 -13.96 -9.24 1.22
N THR A 7 -13.76 -8.04 0.68
CA THR A 7 -14.75 -7.35 -0.15
C THR A 7 -14.08 -6.84 -1.41
N VAL A 8 -14.87 -6.68 -2.46
CA VAL A 8 -14.42 -6.11 -3.73
C VAL A 8 -15.45 -5.10 -4.22
N HIS A 9 -14.97 -4.00 -4.78
CA HIS A 9 -15.77 -3.06 -5.53
C HIS A 9 -15.31 -3.08 -6.99
N ILE A 10 -16.28 -3.03 -7.90
CA ILE A 10 -16.02 -2.95 -9.34
C ILE A 10 -16.83 -1.78 -9.87
N GLY A 11 -16.14 -0.83 -10.49
CA GLY A 11 -16.71 0.39 -11.03
C GLY A 11 -15.99 0.82 -12.29
N LYS A 12 -16.55 1.84 -12.96
CA LYS A 12 -15.89 2.49 -14.10
C LYS A 12 -14.87 3.50 -13.57
N ILE A 13 -13.74 3.61 -14.26
CA ILE A 13 -12.74 4.63 -13.97
C ILE A 13 -13.11 5.88 -14.77
N SER A 14 -13.33 7.00 -14.08
CA SER A 14 -13.68 8.29 -14.69
C SER A 14 -12.48 9.25 -14.83
N PHE A 15 -11.35 8.97 -14.16
CA PHE A 15 -10.17 9.82 -14.16
C PHE A 15 -8.98 9.19 -14.93
N PRO A 16 -8.27 9.93 -15.79
CA PRO A 16 -7.14 9.40 -16.56
C PRO A 16 -5.95 9.01 -15.67
N TYR A 17 -4.99 8.27 -16.23
CA TYR A 17 -3.77 7.94 -15.47
C TYR A 17 -2.81 9.13 -15.53
N ILE A 18 -2.71 9.87 -14.44
CA ILE A 18 -1.76 10.98 -14.27
C ILE A 18 -0.90 10.68 -13.04
N SER A 19 0.42 10.70 -13.21
CA SER A 19 1.37 10.47 -12.11
C SER A 19 1.12 11.49 -10.99
N GLY A 20 0.98 11.01 -9.75
CA GLY A 20 0.66 11.82 -8.58
C GLY A 20 -0.84 12.05 -8.32
N PHE A 21 -1.73 11.66 -9.25
CA PHE A 21 -3.19 11.82 -9.11
C PHE A 21 -3.93 10.48 -8.96
N PHE A 22 -3.22 9.42 -8.55
CA PHE A 22 -3.79 8.07 -8.40
C PHE A 22 -5.01 8.04 -7.46
N SER A 23 -5.03 8.93 -6.46
CA SER A 23 -6.15 9.21 -5.55
C SER A 23 -7.47 9.44 -6.26
N PHE A 24 -7.48 10.24 -7.31
CA PHE A 24 -8.69 10.61 -8.03
C PHE A 24 -9.20 9.48 -8.93
N ARG A 25 -8.30 8.55 -9.27
CA ARG A 25 -8.60 7.42 -10.14
C ARG A 25 -9.18 6.23 -9.39
N GLU A 26 -8.56 5.83 -8.27
CA GLU A 26 -8.87 4.58 -7.57
C GLU A 26 -9.44 4.81 -6.15
N GLY A 27 -9.50 6.07 -5.71
CA GLY A 27 -9.88 6.41 -4.34
C GLY A 27 -11.31 6.02 -4.02
N GLU A 28 -12.25 6.40 -4.88
CA GLU A 28 -13.66 6.06 -4.72
C GLU A 28 -13.87 4.54 -4.66
N GLY A 29 -13.24 3.80 -5.58
CA GLY A 29 -13.35 2.34 -5.62
C GLY A 29 -12.81 1.69 -4.34
N THR A 30 -11.72 2.23 -3.80
CA THR A 30 -11.12 1.75 -2.54
C THR A 30 -12.02 2.02 -1.34
N ILE A 31 -12.58 3.23 -1.25
CA ILE A 31 -13.53 3.61 -0.19
C ILE A 31 -14.78 2.73 -0.24
N ARG A 32 -15.35 2.51 -1.43
CA ARG A 32 -16.52 1.64 -1.61
C ARG A 32 -16.22 0.17 -1.27
N ALA A 33 -15.00 -0.32 -1.52
CA ALA A 33 -14.60 -1.66 -1.09
C ALA A 33 -14.49 -1.74 0.44
N TYR A 34 -13.88 -0.74 1.08
CA TYR A 34 -13.76 -0.65 2.53
C TYR A 34 -15.13 -0.56 3.23
N GLN A 35 -16.06 0.23 2.70
CA GLN A 35 -17.40 0.40 3.26
C GLN A 35 -18.18 -0.91 3.35
N LYS A 36 -17.97 -1.84 2.40
CA LYS A 36 -18.60 -3.16 2.40
C LYS A 36 -18.09 -4.11 3.49
N LEU A 37 -16.95 -3.82 4.12
CA LEU A 37 -16.40 -4.70 5.16
C LEU A 37 -17.32 -4.70 6.38
N ASN A 38 -17.68 -5.86 6.88
CA ASN A 38 -18.35 -6.00 8.17
C ASN A 38 -17.37 -5.74 9.32
N HIS A 39 -16.14 -6.26 9.21
CA HIS A 39 -15.09 -6.06 10.20
C HIS A 39 -14.17 -4.92 9.76
N LYS A 40 -14.29 -3.76 10.42
CA LYS A 40 -13.45 -2.59 10.12
C LYS A 40 -12.05 -2.79 10.71
N PRO A 41 -10.98 -2.78 9.88
CA PRO A 41 -9.62 -2.95 10.38
C PRO A 41 -9.14 -1.71 11.14
N ASP A 42 -8.30 -1.95 12.15
CA ASP A 42 -7.63 -0.88 12.93
C ASP A 42 -6.55 -0.15 12.12
N LEU A 43 -6.02 -0.80 11.07
CA LEU A 43 -4.98 -0.25 10.21
C LEU A 43 -5.11 -0.78 8.78
N LEU A 44 -4.87 0.10 7.79
CA LEU A 44 -4.83 -0.28 6.38
C LEU A 44 -3.38 -0.28 5.86
N MET A 45 -2.98 -1.40 5.26
CA MET A 45 -1.77 -1.46 4.44
C MET A 45 -2.18 -1.29 2.97
N ILE A 46 -1.62 -0.29 2.30
CA ILE A 46 -2.04 0.09 0.94
C ILE A 46 -0.83 0.03 0.00
N ASN A 47 -1.01 -0.57 -1.18
CA ASN A 47 0.05 -0.69 -2.19
C ASN A 47 0.24 0.62 -2.98
N ALA A 48 0.55 1.71 -2.28
CA ALA A 48 0.80 3.03 -2.82
C ALA A 48 1.64 3.87 -1.85
N CYS A 49 2.18 5.00 -2.31
CA CYS A 49 2.91 5.91 -1.43
C CYS A 49 1.96 6.71 -0.53
N GLY A 50 2.43 7.05 0.66
CA GLY A 50 1.81 8.05 1.54
C GLY A 50 2.50 9.40 1.41
N ILE A 51 3.09 9.90 2.49
CA ILE A 51 3.69 11.24 2.55
C ILE A 51 4.95 11.41 1.68
N THR A 52 5.50 10.35 1.09
CA THR A 52 6.59 10.44 0.11
C THR A 52 6.03 10.72 -1.29
N HIS A 53 5.46 11.90 -1.44
CA HIS A 53 4.74 12.39 -2.61
C HIS A 53 5.06 13.88 -2.80
N PRO A 54 5.07 14.45 -4.02
CA PRO A 54 5.41 15.87 -4.21
C PRO A 54 4.52 16.82 -3.40
N ALA A 55 3.25 16.46 -3.22
CA ALA A 55 2.29 17.20 -2.39
C ALA A 55 2.21 16.72 -0.93
N ASN A 56 3.11 15.85 -0.48
CA ASN A 56 3.05 15.17 0.83
C ASN A 56 1.73 14.41 1.11
N ALA A 57 0.92 14.18 0.07
CA ALA A 57 -0.42 13.63 0.14
C ALA A 57 -0.62 12.51 -0.91
N GLY A 58 0.19 11.45 -0.82
CA GLY A 58 0.02 10.28 -1.68
C GLY A 58 -1.28 9.53 -1.42
N PHE A 59 -1.58 8.55 -2.27
CA PHE A 59 -2.81 7.76 -2.20
C PHE A 59 -3.08 7.16 -0.82
N THR A 60 -2.06 6.61 -0.18
CA THR A 60 -2.21 6.01 1.16
C THR A 60 -2.61 7.06 2.19
N SER A 61 -1.98 8.24 2.17
CA SER A 61 -2.32 9.36 3.06
C SER A 61 -3.74 9.85 2.82
N HIS A 62 -4.13 10.02 1.55
CA HIS A 62 -5.48 10.44 1.19
C HIS A 62 -6.55 9.47 1.71
N ILE A 63 -6.40 8.17 1.45
CA ILE A 63 -7.34 7.16 1.94
C ILE A 63 -7.40 7.16 3.47
N GLY A 64 -6.25 7.29 4.15
CA GLY A 64 -6.22 7.33 5.60
C GLY A 64 -6.99 8.52 6.18
N VAL A 65 -6.81 9.72 5.62
CA VAL A 65 -7.54 10.91 6.04
C VAL A 65 -9.04 10.77 5.77
N VAL A 66 -9.43 10.32 4.59
CA VAL A 66 -10.85 10.21 4.21
C VAL A 66 -11.59 9.18 5.07
N LEU A 67 -10.93 8.08 5.44
CA LEU A 67 -11.53 7.03 6.27
C LEU A 67 -11.33 7.25 7.77
N ASP A 68 -10.56 8.26 8.18
CA ASP A 68 -10.07 8.46 9.54
C ASP A 68 -9.49 7.17 10.14
N LYS A 69 -8.52 6.58 9.42
CA LYS A 69 -7.85 5.34 9.82
C LYS A 69 -6.33 5.43 9.73
N PRO A 70 -5.61 4.77 10.66
CA PRO A 70 -4.20 4.50 10.51
C PRO A 70 -3.88 3.81 9.19
N THR A 71 -2.92 4.34 8.43
CA THR A 71 -2.52 3.75 7.15
C THR A 71 -1.01 3.72 6.96
N ILE A 72 -0.55 2.64 6.31
CA ILE A 72 0.84 2.40 5.91
C ILE A 72 0.89 2.19 4.40
N GLY A 73 1.74 2.95 3.73
CA GLY A 73 1.94 2.85 2.29
C GLY A 73 3.13 1.98 1.97
N ILE A 74 2.95 0.97 1.10
CA ILE A 74 4.04 0.08 0.68
C ILE A 74 4.11 0.05 -0.84
N THR A 75 5.28 0.32 -1.39
CA THR A 75 5.51 0.28 -2.84
C THR A 75 6.74 -0.54 -3.19
N LYS A 76 6.89 -0.86 -4.49
CA LYS A 76 8.06 -1.58 -5.02
C LYS A 76 9.21 -0.66 -5.42
N ARG A 77 8.99 0.66 -5.45
CA ARG A 77 9.93 1.68 -5.91
C ARG A 77 9.69 2.98 -5.12
N ILE A 78 10.75 3.75 -4.93
CA ILE A 78 10.65 5.09 -4.34
C ILE A 78 9.89 5.97 -5.32
N PHE A 79 8.84 6.66 -4.84
CA PHE A 79 8.13 7.66 -5.62
C PHE A 79 8.80 9.04 -5.46
N CYS A 80 8.99 9.47 -4.21
CA CYS A 80 9.79 10.65 -3.86
C CYS A 80 10.73 10.34 -2.69
N GLY A 81 11.85 11.07 -2.64
CA GLY A 81 12.86 10.93 -1.60
C GLY A 81 14.08 10.11 -2.03
N ARG A 82 14.99 9.91 -1.07
CA ARG A 82 16.26 9.20 -1.24
C ARG A 82 16.56 8.36 -0.01
N ALA A 83 17.16 7.20 -0.23
CA ALA A 83 17.61 6.29 0.80
C ALA A 83 18.86 5.57 0.32
N LYS A 84 19.70 5.13 1.26
CA LYS A 84 20.73 4.14 0.95
C LYS A 84 20.06 2.81 0.61
N MET A 85 20.64 2.05 -0.31
CA MET A 85 20.09 0.75 -0.70
C MET A 85 20.45 -0.29 0.37
N PRO A 86 19.48 -0.92 1.06
CA PRO A 86 19.77 -2.03 1.97
C PRO A 86 20.32 -3.23 1.18
N GLN A 87 21.36 -3.87 1.72
CA GLN A 87 22.07 -4.96 1.06
C GLN A 87 21.67 -6.33 1.63
N LYS A 88 21.55 -6.42 2.96
CA LYS A 88 21.30 -7.68 3.69
C LYS A 88 19.81 -7.92 3.88
N GLU A 89 19.43 -9.20 3.97
CA GLU A 89 18.06 -9.56 4.32
C GLU A 89 17.65 -8.93 5.66
N LYS A 90 16.41 -8.44 5.73
CA LYS A 90 15.79 -7.73 6.87
C LYS A 90 16.43 -6.38 7.21
N GLU A 91 17.43 -5.94 6.46
CA GLU A 91 18.02 -4.61 6.60
C GLU A 91 17.02 -3.53 6.18
N ALA A 92 16.91 -2.50 7.03
CA ALA A 92 16.09 -1.33 6.78
C ALA A 92 16.96 -0.08 6.71
N GLN A 93 16.80 0.71 5.66
CA GLN A 93 17.47 2.01 5.49
C GLN A 93 16.44 3.13 5.54
N PRO A 94 16.69 4.24 6.28
CA PRO A 94 15.76 5.35 6.36
C PRO A 94 15.55 6.01 4.99
N LEU A 95 14.30 6.32 4.68
CA LEU A 95 13.91 7.08 3.49
C LEU A 95 13.65 8.54 3.88
N TYR A 96 14.46 9.44 3.31
CA TYR A 96 14.36 10.87 3.52
C TYR A 96 13.70 11.55 2.33
N HIS A 97 12.80 12.48 2.61
CA HIS A 97 12.21 13.35 1.60
C HIS A 97 12.05 14.74 2.22
N GLU A 98 12.56 15.76 1.54
CA GLU A 98 12.60 17.15 2.05
C GLU A 98 13.35 17.28 3.40
N GLY A 99 14.47 16.56 3.53
CA GLY A 99 15.30 16.62 4.74
C GLY A 99 14.76 15.84 5.96
N THR A 100 13.51 15.38 5.94
CA THR A 100 12.90 14.60 7.04
C THR A 100 12.79 13.12 6.67
N GLN A 101 12.96 12.24 7.66
CA GLN A 101 12.68 10.82 7.47
C GLN A 101 11.17 10.61 7.35
N LYS A 102 10.73 10.10 6.21
CA LYS A 102 9.31 9.86 5.89
C LYS A 102 8.96 8.38 5.68
N GLY A 103 9.95 7.49 5.79
CA GLY A 103 9.74 6.06 5.60
C GLY A 103 11.01 5.22 5.73
N TRP A 104 10.97 4.04 5.10
CA TRP A 104 12.05 3.05 5.08
C TRP A 104 12.13 2.36 3.72
N LEU A 105 13.34 1.94 3.34
CA LEU A 105 13.56 0.84 2.40
C LEU A 105 13.85 -0.42 3.20
N LEU A 106 13.08 -1.49 2.98
CA LEU A 106 13.28 -2.78 3.65
C LEU A 106 13.63 -3.85 2.62
N LYS A 107 14.81 -4.47 2.77
CA LYS A 107 15.22 -5.64 2.00
C LYS A 107 14.58 -6.88 2.63
N VAL A 108 13.45 -7.34 2.08
CA VAL A 108 12.71 -8.47 2.67
C VAL A 108 13.36 -9.82 2.34
N LEU A 109 13.80 -10.01 1.10
CA LEU A 109 14.43 -11.26 0.62
C LEU A 109 15.76 -10.93 -0.09
N PRO A 110 16.78 -11.80 -0.02
CA PRO A 110 18.11 -11.57 -0.62
C PRO A 110 18.07 -11.25 -2.12
N GLU A 111 17.34 -12.07 -2.90
CA GLU A 111 17.30 -11.99 -4.37
C GLU A 111 16.31 -10.95 -4.92
N THR A 112 15.75 -10.08 -4.07
CA THR A 112 14.72 -9.14 -4.50
C THR A 112 15.10 -7.70 -4.24
N LYS A 113 14.61 -6.78 -5.09
CA LYS A 113 14.65 -5.35 -4.78
C LYS A 113 13.90 -5.07 -3.46
N PRO A 114 14.32 -4.11 -2.62
CA PRO A 114 13.61 -3.78 -1.41
C PRO A 114 12.18 -3.29 -1.70
N ILE A 115 11.35 -3.30 -0.65
CA ILE A 115 10.08 -2.56 -0.63
C ILE A 115 10.31 -1.20 0.03
N VAL A 116 9.48 -0.25 -0.33
CA VAL A 116 9.44 1.08 0.29
C VAL A 116 8.25 1.12 1.23
N ILE A 117 8.45 1.57 2.46
CA ILE A 117 7.44 1.65 3.52
C ILE A 117 7.32 3.11 3.91
N THR A 118 6.11 3.66 3.91
CA THR A 118 5.87 5.10 4.08
C THR A 118 4.70 5.34 5.01
N VAL A 119 4.78 6.44 5.78
CA VAL A 119 3.67 6.89 6.62
C VAL A 119 2.52 7.32 5.71
N GLY A 120 1.30 6.86 6.02
CA GLY A 120 0.07 7.33 5.38
C GLY A 120 -0.63 8.38 6.24
N HIS A 121 -1.34 7.91 7.27
CA HIS A 121 -2.11 8.70 8.23
C HIS A 121 -2.06 8.02 9.61
N LEU A 122 -2.10 8.79 10.71
CA LEU A 122 -2.10 8.32 12.11
C LEU A 122 -1.08 7.21 12.44
N THR A 123 0.08 7.24 11.77
CA THR A 123 1.18 6.29 11.98
C THR A 123 2.51 7.02 12.06
N SER A 124 3.51 6.39 12.66
CA SER A 124 4.89 6.90 12.70
C SER A 124 5.79 6.07 11.79
N THR A 125 6.96 6.60 11.44
CA THR A 125 7.95 5.84 10.65
C THR A 125 8.35 4.54 11.36
N ARG A 126 8.46 4.56 12.70
CA ARG A 126 8.75 3.37 13.51
C ARG A 126 7.63 2.35 13.45
N SER A 127 6.39 2.75 13.75
CA SER A 127 5.26 1.81 13.75
C SER A 127 5.02 1.21 12.36
N CYS A 128 5.22 1.99 11.30
CA CYS A 128 5.15 1.50 9.93
C CYS A 128 6.09 0.33 9.68
N LEU A 129 7.36 0.43 10.11
CA LEU A 129 8.35 -0.61 9.93
C LEU A 129 8.02 -1.86 10.76
N ASP A 130 7.71 -1.66 12.05
CA ASP A 130 7.47 -2.75 13.00
C ASP A 130 6.25 -3.58 12.58
N ILE A 131 5.14 -2.91 12.23
CA ILE A 131 3.91 -3.56 11.78
C ILE A 131 4.16 -4.27 10.44
N THR A 132 4.84 -3.62 9.50
CA THR A 132 5.17 -4.25 8.21
C THR A 132 5.96 -5.55 8.40
N LYS A 133 6.98 -5.55 9.26
CA LYS A 133 7.78 -6.75 9.57
C LYS A 133 6.92 -7.87 10.16
N LYS A 134 6.00 -7.55 11.08
CA LYS A 134 5.07 -8.53 11.68
C LYS A 134 4.10 -9.13 10.66
N CYS A 135 3.83 -8.44 9.57
CA CYS A 135 2.96 -8.90 8.48
C CYS A 135 3.68 -9.71 7.37
N LEU A 136 4.99 -9.94 7.47
CA LEU A 136 5.73 -10.73 6.49
C LEU A 136 5.56 -12.24 6.73
N ARG A 137 5.37 -13.03 5.66
CA ARG A 137 5.24 -14.50 5.70
C ARG A 137 6.01 -15.15 4.54
N GLY A 138 7.35 -15.01 4.54
CA GLY A 138 8.24 -15.60 3.53
C GLY A 138 8.16 -14.98 2.12
N ASN A 139 7.30 -13.99 1.91
CA ASN A 139 7.10 -13.31 0.63
C ASN A 139 7.67 -11.89 0.68
N LYS A 140 8.05 -11.34 -0.48
CA LYS A 140 8.51 -9.94 -0.60
C LYS A 140 7.49 -8.92 -0.10
N MET A 141 6.21 -9.10 -0.45
CA MET A 141 5.13 -8.21 -0.01
C MET A 141 4.48 -8.76 1.26
N PRO A 142 4.08 -7.91 2.21
CA PRO A 142 3.34 -8.35 3.39
C PRO A 142 2.04 -9.06 3.04
N GLU A 143 1.65 -9.97 3.93
CA GLU A 143 0.54 -10.89 3.73
C GLU A 143 -0.78 -10.20 3.38
N PRO A 144 -1.20 -9.08 4.03
CA PRO A 144 -2.42 -8.37 3.64
C PRO A 144 -2.42 -7.89 2.19
N LEU A 145 -1.29 -7.34 1.72
CA LEU A 145 -1.15 -6.84 0.34
C LEU A 145 -1.08 -7.99 -0.67
N ARG A 146 -0.45 -9.11 -0.30
CA ARG A 146 -0.41 -10.32 -1.13
C ARG A 146 -1.80 -10.90 -1.33
N ILE A 147 -2.59 -11.00 -0.26
CA ILE A 147 -3.97 -11.48 -0.30
C ILE A 147 -4.83 -10.53 -1.14
N ALA A 148 -4.77 -9.22 -0.90
CA ALA A 148 -5.51 -8.23 -1.67
C ALA A 148 -5.20 -8.31 -3.18
N HIS A 149 -3.92 -8.44 -3.55
CA HIS A 149 -3.51 -8.60 -4.95
C HIS A 149 -4.08 -9.88 -5.58
N ARG A 150 -4.03 -11.00 -4.86
CA ARG A 150 -4.62 -12.27 -5.32
C ARG A 150 -6.13 -12.14 -5.53
N CYS A 151 -6.86 -11.58 -4.57
CA CYS A 151 -8.30 -11.41 -4.66
C CYS A 151 -8.71 -10.50 -5.83
N ALA A 152 -8.00 -9.38 -6.04
CA ALA A 152 -8.24 -8.52 -7.20
C ALA A 152 -7.98 -9.25 -8.53
N GLY A 153 -6.93 -10.06 -8.60
CA GLY A 153 -6.61 -10.88 -9.77
C GLY A 153 -7.66 -11.95 -10.08
N GLU A 154 -8.20 -12.63 -9.05
CA GLU A 154 -9.28 -13.61 -9.18
C GLU A 154 -10.55 -12.96 -9.75
N GLU A 155 -10.96 -11.81 -9.21
CA GLU A 155 -12.16 -11.10 -9.69
C GLU A 155 -12.00 -10.58 -11.12
N LYS A 156 -10.80 -10.10 -11.49
CA LYS A 156 -10.48 -9.73 -12.88
C LYS A 156 -10.64 -10.92 -13.83
N LYS A 157 -10.14 -12.10 -13.46
CA LYS A 157 -10.24 -13.33 -14.27
C LYS A 157 -11.70 -13.79 -14.43
N LYS A 158 -12.49 -13.77 -13.35
CA LYS A 158 -13.92 -14.13 -13.40
C LYS A 158 -14.70 -13.25 -14.37
N ARG A 159 -14.42 -11.95 -14.42
CA ARG A 159 -15.04 -11.03 -15.39
C ARG A 159 -14.54 -11.23 -16.82
N GLY A 160 -13.24 -11.42 -17.02
CA GLY A 160 -12.68 -11.71 -18.35
C GLY A 160 -13.31 -12.96 -19.00
N LYS A 161 -13.67 -13.97 -18.19
CA LYS A 161 -14.41 -15.16 -18.66
C LYS A 161 -15.90 -14.91 -18.94
N ARG A 162 -16.52 -13.89 -18.35
CA ARG A 162 -17.94 -13.53 -18.55
C ARG A 162 -18.18 -12.52 -19.68
N GLY A 163 -17.13 -11.82 -20.13
CA GLY A 163 -17.19 -10.88 -21.25
C GLY A 163 -16.69 -11.45 -22.58
N GLY A 164 -16.56 -12.78 -22.67
CA GLY A 164 -16.26 -13.51 -23.90
C GLY A 164 -17.52 -14.16 -24.45
N THR A 165 -18.45 -13.33 -24.93
CA THR A 165 -19.57 -13.64 -25.84
C THR A 165 -19.79 -12.40 -26.68
#